data_AF-T1IIA5-F1
#
_entry.id   AF-T1IIA5-F1
#
_cell.length_a   1.000
_cell.length_b   1.000
_cell.length_c   1.000
_cell.angle_alpha   90.00
_cell.angle_beta   90.00
_cell.angle_gamma   90.00
#
_symmetry.space_group_name_H-M   'P 1'
#
loop_
_entity.id
_entity.type
_entity.pdbx_description
1 polymer ?
#
loop_
_entity_poly.entity_id
_entity_poly.type
_entity_poly.pdbx_seq_one_letter_code
_entity_poly.pdbx_strand_id
1 'polypeptide(L)'
;MTSTLRSIQEILEMEADSKTDSVEREALRKRAQVVKELIETEEEFARDMLHVVKTYLRDLDNPRVPKEIRDLRDAIFINFEQISDFHN
;
A
#
# COMPACT_ATOMS: atom_id res chain seq x y z
N MET A 1 5.59 -2.43 5.32
CA MET A 1 4.28 -2.60 6.05
C MET A 1 3.52 -3.89 5.67
N THR A 2 3.69 -4.37 4.44
CA THR A 2 2.92 -5.44 3.82
C THR A 2 2.97 -6.81 4.52
N SER A 3 4.09 -7.19 5.15
CA SER A 3 4.19 -8.51 5.79
C SER A 3 3.27 -8.63 7.01
N THR A 4 3.12 -7.56 7.79
CA THR A 4 2.22 -7.52 8.94
C THR A 4 0.77 -7.65 8.53
N LEU A 5 0.39 -7.00 7.43
CA LEU A 5 -0.95 -7.07 6.85
C LEU A 5 -1.30 -8.50 6.42
N ARG A 6 -0.38 -9.19 5.74
CA ARG A 6 -0.59 -10.61 5.37
C ARG A 6 -0.76 -11.52 6.57
N SER A 7 0.04 -11.33 7.63
CA SER A 7 -0.13 -12.08 8.88
C SER A 7 -1.50 -11.84 9.52
N ILE A 8 -2.03 -10.60 9.48
CA ILE A 8 -3.37 -10.29 9.97
C ILE A 8 -4.42 -11.04 9.13
N GLN A 9 -4.28 -11.05 7.80
CA GLN A 9 -5.21 -11.79 6.93
C GLN A 9 -5.27 -13.28 7.26
N GLU A 10 -4.11 -13.92 7.40
CA GLU A 10 -4.01 -15.34 7.75
C GLU A 10 -4.72 -15.64 9.09
N ILE A 11 -4.51 -14.80 10.10
CA ILE A 11 -5.18 -14.93 11.40
C ILE A 11 -6.70 -14.83 11.27
N LEU A 12 -7.19 -13.88 10.47
CA LEU A 12 -8.63 -13.65 10.28
C LEU A 12 -9.30 -14.82 9.53
N GLU A 13 -8.63 -15.40 8.54
CA GLU A 13 -9.10 -16.57 7.81
C GLU A 13 -9.16 -17.80 8.72
N MET A 14 -8.11 -18.02 9.52
CA MET A 14 -8.09 -19.09 10.52
C MET A 14 -9.21 -18.93 11.56
N GLU A 15 -9.46 -17.71 12.05
CA GLU A 15 -10.53 -17.43 12.99
C GLU A 15 -11.90 -17.77 12.39
N ALA A 16 -12.16 -17.34 11.15
CA ALA A 16 -13.40 -17.61 10.45
C ALA A 16 -13.66 -19.11 10.22
N ASP A 17 -12.64 -19.90 9.93
CA ASP A 17 -12.80 -21.35 9.72
C ASP A 17 -12.85 -22.17 11.01
N SER A 18 -12.36 -21.63 12.13
CA SER A 18 -12.45 -22.28 13.44
C SER A 18 -13.86 -22.27 14.06
N LYS A 19 -14.76 -21.36 13.62
CA LYS A 19 -16.09 -21.19 14.21
C LYS A 19 -17.12 -22.19 13.68
N THR A 20 -17.95 -22.69 14.59
CA THR A 20 -19.02 -23.67 14.32
C THR A 20 -20.40 -23.03 14.19
N ASP A 21 -20.64 -21.88 14.85
CA ASP A 21 -21.88 -21.11 14.69
C ASP A 21 -21.94 -20.47 13.30
N SER A 22 -23.03 -20.70 12.57
CA SER A 22 -23.13 -20.29 11.16
C SER A 22 -23.22 -18.77 10.96
N VAL A 23 -23.87 -18.06 11.89
CA VAL A 23 -24.05 -16.60 11.80
C VAL A 23 -22.74 -15.89 12.16
N GLU A 24 -22.09 -16.34 13.23
CA GLU A 24 -20.78 -15.82 13.63
C GLU A 24 -19.72 -16.11 12.55
N ARG A 25 -19.72 -17.32 12.00
CA ARG A 25 -18.82 -17.70 10.89
C ARG A 25 -19.02 -16.85 9.65
N GLU A 26 -20.26 -16.57 9.26
CA GLU A 26 -20.55 -15.70 8.11
C GLU A 26 -20.05 -14.27 8.34
N ALA A 27 -20.26 -13.73 9.54
CA ALA A 27 -19.78 -12.40 9.91
C ALA A 27 -18.24 -12.31 9.86
N LEU A 28 -17.54 -13.32 10.38
CA LEU A 28 -16.07 -13.39 10.34
C LEU A 28 -15.53 -13.53 8.91
N ARG A 29 -16.20 -14.30 8.05
CA ARG A 29 -15.84 -14.42 6.64
C ARG A 29 -15.98 -13.10 5.90
N LYS A 30 -17.07 -12.36 6.13
CA LYS A 30 -17.26 -11.01 5.55
C LYS A 30 -16.15 -10.06 6.01
N ARG A 31 -15.79 -10.10 7.29
CA ARG A 31 -14.67 -9.30 7.83
C ARG A 31 -13.34 -9.68 7.15
N ALA A 32 -13.03 -10.97 7.04
CA ALA A 32 -11.82 -11.45 6.38
C ALA A 32 -11.77 -11.05 4.89
N GLN A 33 -12.92 -11.02 4.20
CA GLN A 33 -12.99 -10.59 2.81
C GLN A 33 -12.71 -9.10 2.64
N VAL A 34 -13.29 -8.24 3.49
CA VAL A 34 -13.02 -6.79 3.45
C VAL A 34 -11.56 -6.49 3.75
N VAL A 35 -10.96 -7.19 4.73
CA VAL A 35 -9.54 -7.02 5.04
C VAL A 35 -8.66 -7.51 3.90
N LYS A 36 -9.02 -8.60 3.24
CA LYS A 36 -8.31 -9.09 2.04
C LYS A 36 -8.27 -8.02 0.95
N GLU A 37 -9.41 -7.46 0.60
CA GLU A 37 -9.52 -6.41 -0.42
C GLU A 37 -8.70 -5.17 -0.05
N LEU A 38 -8.74 -4.77 1.23
CA LEU A 38 -7.90 -3.69 1.74
C LEU A 38 -6.41 -3.97 1.54
N ILE A 39 -5.96 -5.20 1.79
CA ILE A 39 -4.54 -5.57 1.64
C ILE A 39 -4.14 -5.60 0.17
N GLU A 40 -4.98 -6.16 -0.70
CA GLU A 40 -4.73 -6.22 -2.14
C GLU A 40 -4.59 -4.81 -2.73
N THR A 41 -5.51 -3.92 -2.37
CA THR A 41 -5.47 -2.51 -2.81
C THR A 41 -4.32 -1.73 -2.19
N GLU A 42 -3.94 -2.02 -0.94
CA GLU A 42 -2.76 -1.43 -0.30
C GLU A 42 -1.45 -1.87 -0.98
N GLU A 43 -1.34 -3.14 -1.39
CA GLU A 43 -0.20 -3.62 -2.16
C GLU A 43 -0.09 -2.97 -3.54
N GLU A 44 -1.21 -2.69 -4.20
CA GLU A 44 -1.27 -1.89 -5.43
C GLU A 44 -0.81 -0.46 -5.19
N PHE A 45 -1.37 0.19 -4.17
CA PHE A 45 -1.02 1.55 -3.79
C PHE A 45 0.49 1.70 -3.50
N ALA A 46 1.08 0.82 -2.70
CA ALA A 46 2.51 0.84 -2.38
C ALA A 46 3.39 0.64 -3.63
N ARG A 47 2.98 -0.22 -4.57
CA ARG A 47 3.69 -0.42 -5.84
C ARG A 47 3.65 0.83 -6.71
N ASP A 48 2.50 1.49 -6.82
CA ASP A 48 2.34 2.70 -7.62
C ASP A 48 3.12 3.88 -7.02
N MET A 49 3.09 4.03 -5.69
CA MET A 49 3.93 4.99 -4.97
C MET A 49 5.42 4.76 -5.25
N LEU A 50 5.87 3.50 -5.15
CA LEU A 50 7.26 3.14 -5.41
C LEU A 50 7.66 3.39 -6.87
N HIS A 51 6.74 3.17 -7.81
CA HIS A 51 6.95 3.51 -9.21
C HIS A 51 7.22 5.01 -9.36
N VAL A 52 6.38 5.87 -8.78
CA VAL A 52 6.54 7.32 -8.87
C VAL A 52 7.87 7.80 -8.30
N VAL A 53 8.31 7.24 -7.16
CA VAL A 53 9.62 7.54 -6.57
C VAL A 53 10.76 7.12 -7.50
N LYS A 54 10.72 5.89 -8.02
CA LYS A 54 11.82 5.30 -8.82
C LYS A 54 11.91 5.86 -10.24
N THR A 55 10.82 6.36 -10.80
CA THR A 55 10.79 6.95 -12.13
C THR A 55 10.81 8.47 -12.03
N TYR A 56 9.70 9.11 -11.73
CA TYR A 56 9.58 10.56 -11.81
C TYR A 56 10.47 11.32 -10.82
N LEU A 57 10.48 10.92 -9.54
CA LEU A 57 11.26 11.64 -8.52
C LEU A 57 12.77 11.46 -8.75
N ARG A 58 13.23 10.23 -9.01
CA ARG A 58 14.63 9.95 -9.32
C ARG A 58 15.09 10.57 -10.65
N ASP A 59 14.22 10.58 -11.67
CA ASP A 59 14.58 11.13 -12.98
C ASP A 59 14.62 12.66 -12.98
N LEU A 60 14.10 13.35 -11.96
CA LEU A 60 14.31 14.80 -11.80
C LEU A 60 15.79 15.17 -11.70
N ASP A 61 16.65 14.29 -11.17
CA ASP A 61 18.09 14.52 -11.09
C ASP A 61 18.78 14.44 -12.47
N ASN A 62 18.06 14.04 -13.52
CA ASN A 62 18.57 13.99 -14.88
C ASN A 62 18.87 15.41 -15.42
N PRO A 63 20.09 15.69 -15.92
CA PRO A 63 20.44 16.98 -16.49
C PRO A 63 19.56 17.44 -17.66
N ARG A 64 18.89 16.49 -18.34
CA ARG A 64 17.98 16.77 -19.46
C ARG A 64 16.65 17.39 -19.04
N VAL A 65 16.27 17.28 -17.76
CA VAL A 65 15.05 17.91 -17.24
C VAL A 65 15.26 19.44 -17.21
N PRO A 66 14.28 20.26 -17.61
CA PRO A 66 14.40 21.72 -17.48
C PRO A 66 14.65 22.15 -16.03
N LYS A 67 15.50 23.17 -15.83
CA LYS A 67 15.87 23.62 -14.47
C LYS A 67 14.65 24.07 -13.68
N GLU A 68 13.72 24.73 -14.34
CA GLU A 68 12.47 25.24 -13.78
C GLU A 68 11.62 24.12 -13.17
N ILE A 69 11.71 22.89 -13.70
CA ILE A 69 11.00 21.73 -13.16
C ILE A 69 11.76 21.11 -12.00
N ARG A 70 13.10 21.03 -12.09
CA ARG A 70 13.94 20.53 -10.99
C ARG A 70 13.83 21.39 -9.74
N ASP A 71 13.81 22.70 -9.91
CA ASP A 71 13.69 23.66 -8.79
C ASP A 71 12.31 23.56 -8.10
N LEU A 72 11.31 22.94 -8.75
CA LEU A 72 9.97 22.67 -8.20
C LEU A 72 9.83 21.29 -7.56
N ARG A 73 10.92 20.50 -7.43
CA ARG A 73 10.91 19.14 -6.83
C ARG A 73 10.07 19.06 -5.56
N ASP A 74 10.39 19.91 -4.59
CA ASP A 74 9.78 19.85 -3.26
C ASP A 74 8.32 20.33 -3.28
N ALA A 75 7.93 21.16 -4.24
CA ALA A 75 6.55 21.59 -4.43
C ALA A 75 5.69 20.53 -5.13
N ILE A 76 6.26 19.79 -6.08
CA ILE A 76 5.57 18.73 -6.82
C ILE A 76 5.41 17.48 -5.96
N PHE A 77 6.48 17.07 -5.27
CA PHE A 77 6.52 15.80 -4.55
C PHE A 77 6.32 15.92 -3.04
N ILE A 78 6.47 17.10 -2.43
CA ILE A 78 6.16 17.33 -1.00
C ILE A 78 6.77 16.22 -0.10
N ASN A 79 5.94 15.43 0.60
CA ASN A 79 6.32 14.33 1.48
C ASN A 79 6.10 12.95 0.85
N PHE A 80 5.97 12.88 -0.48
CA PHE A 80 5.60 11.66 -1.20
C PHE A 80 6.58 10.52 -0.98
N GLU A 81 7.89 10.80 -0.96
CA GLU A 81 8.93 9.80 -0.68
C GLU A 81 8.76 9.18 0.73
N GLN A 82 8.45 10.01 1.73
CA GLN A 82 8.24 9.57 3.11
C GLN A 82 6.98 8.69 3.24
N ILE A 83 5.91 9.03 2.50
CA ILE A 83 4.70 8.20 2.44
C ILE A 83 5.03 6.88 1.74
N SER A 84 5.71 6.91 0.60
CA SER A 84 6.10 5.70 -0.12
C SER A 84 6.94 4.75 0.75
N ASP A 85 7.90 5.29 1.50
CA ASP A 85 8.76 4.52 2.41
C ASP A 85 7.99 3.94 3.60
N PHE A 86 6.99 4.65 4.11
CA PHE A 86 6.12 4.14 5.18
C PHE A 86 5.25 2.98 4.72
N HIS A 87 4.72 3.06 3.50
CA HIS A 87 3.79 2.07 2.96
C HIS A 87 4.48 0.80 2.41
N ASN A 88 5.74 0.90 1.94
CA ASN A 88 6.52 -0.28 1.54
C ASN A 88 7.00 -1.11 2.76
#